data_AF-A0A8T3LM74-F1
#
_entry.id   AF-A0A8T3LM74-F1
#
_cell.length_a   1.000
_cell.length_b   1.000
_cell.length_c   1.000
_cell.angle_alpha   90.00
_cell.angle_beta   90.00
_cell.angle_gamma   90.00
#
_symmetry.space_group_name_H-M   'P 1'
#
loop_
_entity.id
_entity.type
_entity.pdbx_description
1 polymer ?
#
loop_
_entity_poly.entity_id
_entity_poly.type
_entity_poly.pdbx_seq_one_letter_code
_entity_poly.pdbx_strand_id
1 'polypeptide(L)'
;MIQEIEASLVRTLPRDREAELVYVALGDSTVAGVGASRPELNYVGRLHARLRDLYPRARLANLGIPGATAADVVREELPRALALGPRLVTLSVGPNDITQERDVGQYEGDLDTIFGALARETPAVAVVNLLPDLALAPRFSPEEKA
;
A
#
# COMPACT_ATOMS: atom_id res chain seq x y z
N MET A 1 2.38 -28.69 20.21
CA MET A 1 1.35 -27.72 20.62
C MET A 1 1.80 -26.26 20.55
N ILE A 2 3.05 -25.90 20.88
CA ILE A 2 3.55 -24.51 20.69
C ILE A 2 3.86 -24.19 19.22
N GLN A 3 4.31 -25.17 18.42
CA GLN A 3 4.64 -24.98 17.00
C GLN A 3 3.43 -24.71 16.07
N GLU A 4 2.22 -25.11 16.47
CA GLU A 4 0.99 -24.84 15.71
C GLU A 4 0.44 -23.42 15.94
N ILE A 5 0.82 -22.77 17.05
CA ILE A 5 0.37 -21.41 17.38
C ILE A 5 1.17 -20.35 16.58
N GLU A 6 2.43 -20.62 16.25
CA GLU A 6 3.27 -19.75 15.41
C GLU A 6 2.80 -19.71 13.93
N ALA A 7 2.40 -20.85 13.37
CA ALA A 7 1.90 -20.94 12.00
C ALA A 7 0.57 -20.19 11.80
N SER A 8 -0.17 -19.94 12.89
CA SER A 8 -1.45 -19.22 12.92
C SER A 8 -1.29 -17.70 12.78
N LEU A 9 -0.08 -17.13 12.99
CA LEU A 9 0.14 -15.68 12.92
C LEU A 9 0.57 -15.18 11.54
N VAL A 10 1.16 -16.04 10.69
CA VAL A 10 1.70 -15.61 9.40
C VAL A 10 0.61 -15.65 8.32
N ARG A 11 0.18 -14.46 7.91
CA ARG A 11 -0.71 -14.32 6.76
C ARG A 11 0.01 -14.71 5.50
N THR A 12 -0.63 -15.51 4.67
CA THR A 12 -0.13 -15.91 3.36
C THR A 12 -1.19 -15.68 2.29
N LEU A 13 -0.72 -15.50 1.05
CA LEU A 13 -1.61 -15.52 -0.10
C LEU A 13 -2.26 -16.90 -0.23
N PRO A 14 -3.47 -17.00 -0.82
CA PRO A 14 -4.16 -18.27 -1.00
C PRO A 14 -3.26 -19.32 -1.66
N ARG A 15 -3.25 -20.54 -1.11
CA ARG A 15 -2.49 -21.66 -1.70
C ARG A 15 -3.11 -22.14 -3.01
N ASP A 16 -4.44 -22.14 -3.07
CA ASP A 16 -5.20 -22.38 -4.29
C ASP A 16 -4.99 -21.22 -5.25
N ARG A 17 -4.35 -21.50 -6.39
CA ARG A 17 -4.06 -20.53 -7.44
C ARG A 17 -5.28 -20.15 -8.26
N GLU A 18 -6.31 -20.99 -8.22
CA GLU A 18 -7.57 -20.64 -8.81
C GLU A 18 -8.33 -19.67 -7.92
N ALA A 19 -8.14 -19.61 -6.59
CA ALA A 19 -8.92 -18.72 -5.71
C ALA A 19 -8.91 -17.24 -6.15
N GLU A 20 -10.00 -16.52 -5.88
CA GLU A 20 -10.03 -15.07 -6.10
C GLU A 20 -9.02 -14.38 -5.18
N LEU A 21 -8.18 -13.53 -5.78
CA LEU A 21 -7.19 -12.72 -5.08
C LEU A 21 -7.49 -11.24 -5.31
N VAL A 22 -8.09 -10.60 -4.32
CA VAL A 22 -8.31 -9.14 -4.34
C VAL A 22 -7.04 -8.46 -3.83
N TYR A 23 -6.35 -7.78 -4.74
CA TYR A 23 -5.22 -6.90 -4.46
C TYR A 23 -5.72 -5.46 -4.37
N VAL A 24 -5.53 -4.82 -3.22
CA VAL A 24 -5.83 -3.39 -3.01
C VAL A 24 -4.53 -2.62 -2.82
N ALA A 25 -4.35 -1.52 -3.55
CA ALA A 25 -3.19 -0.65 -3.38
C ALA A 25 -3.64 0.69 -2.77
N LEU A 26 -2.96 1.11 -1.70
CA LEU A 26 -3.25 2.31 -0.91
C LEU A 26 -2.06 3.25 -0.89
N GLY A 27 -2.31 4.56 -0.92
CA GLY A 27 -1.28 5.58 -0.72
C GLY A 27 -1.31 6.68 -1.76
N ASP A 28 -0.15 7.25 -2.06
CA ASP A 28 -0.08 8.53 -2.76
C ASP A 28 0.03 8.42 -4.29
N SER A 29 0.60 9.46 -4.91
CA SER A 29 0.94 9.53 -6.34
C SER A 29 1.71 8.34 -6.88
N THR A 30 2.58 7.70 -6.07
CA THR A 30 3.35 6.51 -6.43
C THR A 30 2.41 5.34 -6.71
N VAL A 31 1.35 5.23 -5.91
CA VAL A 31 0.32 4.20 -6.00
C VAL A 31 -0.63 4.53 -7.14
N ALA A 32 -1.09 5.78 -7.21
CA ALA A 32 -1.91 6.28 -8.32
C ALA A 32 -1.22 6.11 -9.69
N GLY A 33 0.12 6.06 -9.73
CA GLY A 33 0.91 5.89 -10.95
C GLY A 33 1.20 7.19 -11.67
N VAL A 34 1.28 8.31 -10.95
CA VAL A 34 1.67 9.60 -11.53
C VAL A 34 3.06 9.47 -12.15
N GLY A 35 3.20 9.94 -13.39
CA GLY A 35 4.44 9.85 -14.17
C GLY A 35 4.64 8.53 -14.93
N ALA A 36 3.82 7.51 -14.69
CA ALA A 36 3.81 6.33 -15.55
C ALA A 36 3.19 6.65 -16.91
N SER A 37 3.76 6.14 -17.99
CA SER A 37 3.23 6.32 -19.34
C SER A 37 1.83 5.72 -19.52
N ARG A 38 1.51 4.69 -18.73
CA ARG A 38 0.19 4.06 -18.65
C ARG A 38 -0.04 3.52 -17.23
N PRO A 39 -1.30 3.41 -16.76
CA PRO A 39 -1.61 2.84 -15.45
C PRO A 39 -1.05 1.43 -15.23
N GLU A 40 -0.99 0.61 -16.28
CA GLU A 40 -0.48 -0.77 -16.19
C GLU A 40 1.05 -0.85 -15.98
N LEU A 41 1.75 0.26 -16.24
CA LEU A 41 3.22 0.30 -16.25
C LEU A 41 3.83 0.89 -14.97
N ASN A 42 3.00 1.37 -14.04
CA ASN A 42 3.43 1.66 -12.67
C ASN A 42 3.70 0.36 -11.88
N TYR A 43 4.17 0.46 -10.63
CA TYR A 43 4.48 -0.74 -9.85
C TYR A 43 3.22 -1.57 -9.52
N VAL A 44 2.08 -0.92 -9.25
CA VAL A 44 0.80 -1.57 -8.92
C VAL A 44 0.31 -2.42 -10.09
N GLY A 45 0.29 -1.85 -11.29
CA GLY A 45 -0.12 -2.51 -12.53
C GLY A 45 0.81 -3.66 -12.89
N ARG A 46 2.13 -3.48 -12.76
CA ARG A 46 3.12 -4.54 -12.99
C ARG A 46 3.01 -5.68 -11.99
N LEU A 47 2.78 -5.37 -10.71
CA LEU A 47 2.54 -6.38 -9.68
C LEU A 47 1.24 -7.14 -9.97
N HIS A 48 0.17 -6.42 -10.32
CA HIS A 48 -1.09 -7.05 -10.69
C HIS A 48 -0.96 -7.97 -11.92
N ALA A 49 -0.21 -7.57 -12.95
CA ALA A 49 0.05 -8.42 -14.10
C ALA A 49 0.72 -9.73 -13.69
N ARG A 50 1.79 -9.65 -12.88
CA ARG A 50 2.47 -10.84 -12.32
C ARG A 50 1.57 -11.68 -11.43
N LEU A 51 0.68 -11.05 -10.66
CA LEU A 51 -0.30 -11.75 -9.85
C LEU A 51 -1.30 -12.51 -10.73
N ARG A 52 -1.74 -11.95 -11.86
CA ARG A 52 -2.63 -12.66 -12.80
C ARG A 52 -1.96 -13.86 -13.46
N ASP A 53 -0.66 -13.81 -13.70
CA ASP A 53 0.09 -14.96 -14.22
C ASP A 53 0.09 -16.14 -13.21
N LEU A 54 -0.01 -15.84 -11.91
CA LEU A 54 -0.02 -16.84 -10.83
C LEU A 54 -1.43 -17.18 -10.30
N TYR A 55 -2.35 -16.23 -10.38
CA TYR A 55 -3.72 -16.28 -9.91
C TYR A 55 -4.62 -15.70 -11.01
N PRO A 56 -5.11 -16.51 -11.95
CA PRO A 56 -5.85 -16.02 -13.12
C PRO A 56 -7.09 -15.18 -12.77
N ARG A 57 -7.68 -15.41 -11.59
CA ARG A 57 -8.83 -14.65 -11.05
C ARG A 57 -8.43 -13.46 -10.16
N ALA A 58 -7.16 -13.05 -10.15
CA ALA A 58 -6.75 -11.87 -9.39
C ALA A 58 -7.44 -10.60 -9.91
N ARG A 59 -7.87 -9.75 -8.98
CA ARG A 59 -8.47 -8.43 -9.24
C ARG A 59 -7.65 -7.34 -8.56
N LEU A 60 -7.59 -6.18 -9.18
CA LEU A 60 -6.92 -5.00 -8.63
C LEU A 60 -7.94 -3.91 -8.32
N ALA A 61 -7.83 -3.32 -7.13
CA ALA A 61 -8.37 -2.00 -6.82
C ALA A 61 -7.21 -1.07 -6.44
N ASN A 62 -6.85 -0.17 -7.35
CA ASN A 62 -5.92 0.90 -7.06
C ASN A 62 -6.70 2.07 -6.46
N LEU A 63 -6.49 2.34 -5.18
CA LEU A 63 -7.18 3.41 -4.44
C LEU A 63 -6.30 4.62 -4.20
N GLY A 64 -5.06 4.63 -4.71
CA GLY A 64 -4.11 5.69 -4.42
C GLY A 64 -4.58 7.06 -4.90
N ILE A 65 -4.42 8.06 -4.04
CA ILE A 65 -4.81 9.44 -4.28
C ILE A 65 -3.54 10.31 -4.38
N PRO A 66 -3.28 10.97 -5.53
CA PRO A 66 -2.15 11.88 -5.65
C PRO A 66 -2.14 12.95 -4.55
N GLY A 67 -1.00 13.12 -3.88
CA GLY A 67 -0.85 14.08 -2.79
C GLY A 67 -1.36 13.62 -1.42
N ALA A 68 -1.91 12.41 -1.31
CA ALA A 68 -2.42 11.90 -0.03
C ALA A 68 -1.35 11.77 1.05
N THR A 69 -1.73 12.16 2.26
CA THR A 69 -1.00 11.89 3.51
C THR A 69 -1.49 10.59 4.15
N ALA A 70 -0.82 10.11 5.21
CA ALA A 70 -1.29 8.92 5.93
C ALA A 70 -2.71 9.11 6.52
N ALA A 71 -3.04 10.31 6.99
CA ALA A 71 -4.40 10.65 7.44
C ALA A 71 -5.43 10.61 6.31
N ASP A 72 -5.07 10.98 5.08
CA ASP A 72 -5.96 10.85 3.94
C ASP A 72 -6.21 9.38 3.60
N VAL A 73 -5.18 8.53 3.70
CA VAL A 73 -5.35 7.08 3.55
C VAL A 73 -6.32 6.54 4.60
N VAL A 74 -6.20 6.93 5.86
CA VAL A 74 -7.13 6.54 6.94
C VAL A 74 -8.57 6.96 6.61
N ARG A 75 -8.76 8.20 6.14
CA ARG A 75 -10.08 8.80 5.95
C ARG A 75 -10.79 8.36 4.67
N GLU A 76 -10.06 8.27 3.57
CA GLU A 76 -10.61 8.13 2.22
C GLU A 76 -10.45 6.72 1.66
N GLU A 77 -9.29 6.09 1.87
CA GLU A 77 -8.92 4.85 1.18
C GLU A 77 -9.19 3.61 2.03
N LEU A 78 -8.86 3.65 3.31
CA LEU A 78 -8.97 2.52 4.23
C LEU A 78 -10.40 1.96 4.34
N PRO A 79 -11.47 2.78 4.51
CA PRO A 79 -12.83 2.24 4.58
C PRO A 79 -13.23 1.47 3.31
N ARG A 80 -12.80 1.96 2.15
CA ARG A 80 -13.04 1.32 0.85
C ARG A 80 -12.22 0.04 0.71
N ALA A 81 -10.98 0.04 1.18
CA ALA A 81 -10.12 -1.13 1.20
C ALA A 81 -10.75 -2.26 2.01
N LEU A 82 -11.24 -1.96 3.22
CA LEU A 82 -11.87 -2.94 4.10
C LEU A 82 -13.13 -3.54 3.46
N ALA A 83 -13.97 -2.72 2.84
CA ALA A 83 -15.18 -3.17 2.14
C ALA A 83 -14.89 -4.13 0.97
N LEU A 84 -13.70 -4.09 0.39
CA LEU A 84 -13.29 -4.97 -0.72
C LEU A 84 -12.76 -6.33 -0.26
N GLY A 85 -12.54 -6.55 1.05
CA GLY A 85 -12.06 -7.84 1.58
C GLY A 85 -10.73 -8.32 1.00
N PRO A 86 -9.64 -7.52 1.03
CA PRO A 86 -8.40 -7.83 0.35
C PRO A 86 -7.72 -9.10 0.87
N ARG A 87 -6.97 -9.76 -0.03
CA ARG A 87 -5.98 -10.81 0.29
C ARG A 87 -4.56 -10.28 0.25
N LEU A 88 -4.33 -9.19 -0.48
CA LEU A 88 -3.06 -8.47 -0.55
C LEU A 88 -3.34 -6.97 -0.48
N VAL A 89 -2.58 -6.28 0.36
CA VAL A 89 -2.52 -4.82 0.39
C VAL A 89 -1.09 -4.37 0.14
N THR A 90 -0.90 -3.38 -0.72
CA THR A 90 0.36 -2.60 -0.73
C THR A 90 0.09 -1.18 -0.24
N LEU A 91 0.95 -0.67 0.64
CA LEU A 91 0.90 0.71 1.12
C LEU A 91 2.16 1.46 0.72
N SER A 92 2.03 2.66 0.14
CA SER A 92 3.14 3.58 -0.12
C SER A 92 2.67 5.01 0.13
N VAL A 93 2.98 5.56 1.30
CA VAL A 93 2.58 6.90 1.74
C VAL A 93 3.61 7.48 2.71
N GLY A 94 3.71 8.81 2.76
CA GLY A 94 4.59 9.54 3.67
C GLY A 94 5.42 10.67 3.06
N PRO A 95 5.77 10.71 1.75
CA PRO A 95 6.46 11.87 1.19
C PRO A 95 5.63 13.15 1.34
N ASN A 96 4.30 13.05 1.22
CA ASN A 96 3.41 14.18 1.40
C ASN A 96 3.36 14.64 2.86
N ASP A 97 3.35 13.72 3.82
CA ASP A 97 3.45 14.03 5.25
C ASP A 97 4.72 14.81 5.56
N ILE A 98 5.87 14.40 5.00
CA ILE A 98 7.15 15.11 5.13
C ILE A 98 7.05 16.51 4.50
N THR A 99 6.57 16.61 3.26
CA THR A 99 6.50 17.90 2.56
C THR A 99 5.52 18.89 3.18
N GLN A 100 4.52 18.38 3.91
CA GLN A 100 3.53 19.17 4.64
C GLN A 100 3.93 19.38 6.10
N GLU A 101 5.13 18.93 6.50
CA GLU A 101 5.66 19.07 7.86
C GLU A 101 4.72 18.53 8.94
N ARG A 102 4.02 17.42 8.64
CA ARG A 102 3.18 16.73 9.62
C ARG A 102 4.04 16.17 10.75
N ASP A 103 3.48 16.21 11.96
CA ASP A 103 4.15 15.65 13.13
C ASP A 103 4.35 14.13 12.96
N VAL A 104 5.54 13.65 13.34
CA VAL A 104 5.90 12.24 13.17
C VAL A 104 5.00 11.31 13.98
N GLY A 105 4.58 11.73 15.18
CA GLY A 105 3.68 10.96 16.02
C GLY A 105 2.27 10.85 15.43
N GLN A 106 1.83 11.87 14.68
CA GLN A 106 0.58 11.79 13.91
C GLN A 106 0.69 10.79 12.77
N TYR A 107 1.78 10.84 12.00
CA TYR A 107 2.04 9.86 10.94
C TYR A 107 2.11 8.43 11.47
N GLU A 108 2.80 8.21 12.58
CA GLU A 108 2.86 6.90 13.26
C GLU A 108 1.47 6.43 13.71
N GLY A 109 0.67 7.30 14.33
CA GLY A 109 -0.69 6.98 14.72
C GLY A 109 -1.63 6.66 13.56
N ASP A 110 -1.46 7.34 12.42
CA ASP A 110 -2.19 7.05 11.18
C ASP A 110 -1.80 5.66 10.64
N LEU A 111 -0.51 5.30 10.65
CA LEU A 111 -0.04 3.96 10.25
C LEU A 111 -0.57 2.86 11.18
N ASP A 112 -0.54 3.08 12.50
CA ASP A 112 -1.11 2.15 13.48
C ASP A 112 -2.60 1.91 13.23
N THR A 113 -3.32 2.96 12.86
CA THR A 113 -4.74 2.87 12.49
C THR A 113 -4.93 2.01 11.23
N ILE A 114 -4.15 2.27 10.18
CA ILE A 114 -4.21 1.51 8.92
C ILE A 114 -3.91 0.03 9.15
N PHE A 115 -2.75 -0.28 9.76
CA PHE A 115 -2.34 -1.66 9.97
C PHE A 115 -3.22 -2.36 10.99
N GLY A 116 -3.63 -1.68 12.05
CA GLY A 116 -4.55 -2.23 13.05
C GLY A 116 -5.90 -2.62 12.45
N ALA A 117 -6.48 -1.78 11.59
CA ALA A 117 -7.73 -2.10 10.89
C ALA A 117 -7.55 -3.26 9.90
N LEU A 118 -6.53 -3.21 9.03
CA LEU A 118 -6.22 -4.30 8.11
C LEU A 118 -5.96 -5.62 8.84
N ALA A 119 -5.34 -5.58 10.01
CA ALA A 119 -5.10 -6.73 10.86
C ALA A 119 -6.39 -7.28 11.49
N ARG A 120 -7.29 -6.43 11.99
CA ARG A 120 -8.51 -6.92 12.64
C ARG A 120 -9.58 -7.40 11.65
N GLU A 121 -9.68 -6.75 10.49
CA GLU A 121 -10.88 -6.83 9.65
C GLU A 121 -10.65 -7.58 8.33
N THR A 122 -9.40 -7.90 8.00
CA THR A 122 -9.07 -8.60 6.75
C THR A 122 -8.04 -9.71 7.00
N PRO A 123 -7.98 -10.74 6.13
CA PRO A 123 -6.89 -11.71 6.13
C PRO A 123 -5.70 -11.25 5.28
N ALA A 124 -5.64 -9.97 4.87
CA ALA A 124 -4.69 -9.50 3.88
C ALA A 124 -3.24 -9.59 4.38
N VAL A 125 -2.35 -10.02 3.50
CA VAL A 125 -0.92 -9.75 3.63
C VAL A 125 -0.69 -8.27 3.29
N ALA A 126 -0.06 -7.51 4.18
CA ALA A 126 0.32 -6.13 3.92
C ALA A 126 1.79 -6.05 3.52
N VAL A 127 2.08 -5.37 2.42
CA VAL A 127 3.43 -5.05 1.95
C VAL A 127 3.59 -3.53 1.97
N VAL A 128 4.59 -3.05 2.67
CA VAL A 128 4.81 -1.61 2.85
C VAL A 128 6.03 -1.20 2.04
N ASN A 129 5.86 -0.23 1.16
CA ASN A 129 6.99 0.42 0.52
C ASN A 129 7.48 1.53 1.45
N LEU A 130 8.72 1.39 1.93
CA LEU A 130 9.32 2.39 2.81
C LEU A 130 9.64 3.65 2.03
N LEU A 131 9.74 4.76 2.76
CA LEU A 131 10.17 6.03 2.18
C LEU A 131 11.63 5.91 1.76
N PRO A 132 11.96 6.21 0.48
CA PRO A 132 13.36 6.37 0.10
C PRO A 132 13.94 7.59 0.81
N ASP A 133 15.26 7.67 0.87
CA ASP A 133 15.93 8.90 1.30
C ASP A 133 15.58 10.04 0.35
N LEU A 134 14.66 10.90 0.79
CA LEU A 134 14.14 11.99 -0.03
C LEU A 134 15.20 13.04 -0.32
N ALA A 135 16.25 13.18 0.50
CA ALA A 135 17.33 14.13 0.26
C ALA A 135 18.10 13.83 -1.04
N LEU A 136 18.02 12.59 -1.54
CA LEU A 136 18.64 12.17 -2.79
C LEU A 136 17.76 12.42 -4.02
N ALA A 137 16.49 12.79 -3.84
CA ALA A 137 15.61 13.11 -4.96
C ALA A 137 15.83 14.57 -5.41
N PRO A 138 15.91 14.87 -6.73
CA PRO A 138 16.23 16.21 -7.24
C PRO A 138 15.41 17.33 -6.60
N ARG A 139 14.11 17.09 -6.42
CA ARG A 139 13.14 18.02 -5.80
C ARG A 139 13.51 18.48 -4.38
N PHE A 140 14.29 17.69 -3.64
CA PHE A 140 14.72 18.01 -2.28
C PHE A 140 16.23 18.22 -2.20
N SER A 141 16.95 18.10 -3.32
CA SER A 141 18.37 18.39 -3.37
C SER A 141 18.59 19.90 -3.17
N PRO A 142 19.62 20.32 -2.41
CA PRO A 142 19.89 21.75 -2.20
C PRO A 142 20.26 22.52 -3.48
N GLU A 143 20.58 21.84 -4.58
CA GLU A 143 21.27 22.41 -5.74
C GLU A 143 20.36 23.07 -6.80
N GLU A 144 19.03 22.97 -6.70
CA GLU A 144 18.09 23.59 -7.68
C GLU A 144 17.56 24.99 -7.25
N LYS A 145 18.24 25.69 -6.33
CA LYS A 145 17.88 27.08 -5.93
C LYS A 145 18.85 28.17 -6.46
N ALA A 146 19.54 27.90 -7.56
CA ALA A 146 20.41 28.90 -8.23
C ALA A 146 19.73 29.56 -9.43
#